data_AF-A0A967MM97-F1
#
_entry.id   AF-A0A967MM97-F1
#
_cell.length_a   1.000
_cell.length_b   1.000
_cell.length_c   1.000
_cell.angle_alpha   90.00
_cell.angle_beta   90.00
_cell.angle_gamma   90.00
#
_symmetry.space_group_name_H-M   'P 1'
#
loop_
_entity.id
_entity.type
_entity.pdbx_description
1 polymer ?
#
loop_
_entity_poly.entity_id
_entity_poly.type
_entity_poly.pdbx_seq_one_letter_code
_entity_poly.pdbx_strand_id
1 'polypeptide(L)'
;MRQLFPTPVDPVDPLALYPADARPAPPDRPWVMVGMITSIDGATTVDGLSGGLGGPADQAVFSAVRASCDWILVASATAAAEGYRAPDPTSAVAARRVETGRAPVPGLAVVTASGALDPTMPALADRPEGAMPPLVLTGTEADPALLDGIDAEVVRLDGPTPEPDLVLAELRRRGAEVVLSEGGPRGNGRLVG
;
A
#
# COMPACT_ATOMS: atom_id res chain seq x y z
N MET A 1 21.57 7.92 6.99
CA MET A 1 21.00 8.52 5.76
C MET A 1 21.22 10.02 5.82
N ARG A 2 21.32 10.71 4.69
CA ARG A 2 21.58 12.16 4.63
C ARG A 2 20.47 12.87 3.84
N GLN A 3 19.96 13.97 4.38
CA GLN A 3 19.11 14.91 3.65
C GLN A 3 19.99 15.83 2.79
N LEU A 4 19.58 16.13 1.55
CA LEU A 4 20.28 17.05 0.66
C LEU A 4 19.54 18.37 0.45
N PHE A 5 18.20 18.35 0.55
CA PHE A 5 17.31 19.50 0.35
C PHE A 5 16.21 19.51 1.43
N PRO A 6 15.68 20.67 1.87
CA PRO A 6 16.08 22.04 1.50
C PRO A 6 17.41 22.48 2.10
N THR A 7 17.88 21.79 3.14
CA THR A 7 19.18 22.02 3.76
C THR A 7 19.85 20.69 4.03
N PRO A 8 21.16 20.53 3.74
CA PRO A 8 21.85 19.28 4.03
C PRO A 8 21.90 18.96 5.53
N VAL A 9 21.47 17.76 5.91
CA VAL A 9 21.52 17.25 7.30
C VAL A 9 22.02 15.81 7.31
N ASP A 10 23.00 15.51 8.16
CA ASP A 10 23.60 14.18 8.30
C ASP A 10 24.02 13.93 9.78
N PRO A 11 23.54 12.88 10.45
CA PRO A 11 22.56 11.91 9.97
C PRO A 11 21.14 12.46 10.03
N VAL A 12 20.24 11.84 9.24
CA VAL A 12 18.80 12.03 9.37
C VAL A 12 18.09 10.69 9.49
N ASP A 13 16.98 10.72 10.24
CA ASP A 13 16.02 9.63 10.33
C ASP A 13 14.85 9.89 9.35
N PRO A 14 14.67 9.07 8.30
CA PRO A 14 13.54 9.18 7.38
C PRO A 14 12.19 9.12 8.09
N LEU A 15 12.08 8.32 9.15
CA LEU A 15 10.83 8.13 9.91
C LEU A 15 10.41 9.41 10.67
N ALA A 16 11.37 10.27 11.00
CA ALA A 16 11.08 11.60 11.54
C ALA A 16 10.57 12.57 10.46
N LEU A 17 11.11 12.49 9.24
CA LEU A 17 10.85 13.44 8.15
C LEU A 17 9.60 13.13 7.32
N TYR A 18 9.50 11.93 6.76
CA TYR A 18 8.47 11.61 5.77
C TYR A 18 7.05 11.81 6.31
N PRO A 19 6.69 11.33 7.52
CA PRO A 19 5.33 11.50 8.04
C PRO A 19 4.96 12.94 8.39
N ALA A 20 5.95 13.82 8.57
CA ALA A 20 5.78 15.24 8.85
C ALA A 20 5.63 16.09 7.57
N ASP A 21 6.03 15.55 6.42
CA ASP A 21 5.91 16.24 5.14
C ASP A 21 4.44 16.35 4.69
N ALA A 22 4.04 17.56 4.31
CA ALA A 22 2.67 17.86 3.92
C ALA A 22 2.39 17.34 2.51
N ARG A 23 1.39 16.46 2.39
CA ARG A 23 0.95 15.87 1.13
C ARG A 23 -0.52 16.23 0.88
N PRO A 24 -0.82 17.48 0.48
CA PRO A 24 -2.20 17.90 0.29
C PRO A 24 -2.83 17.10 -0.86
N ALA A 25 -3.87 16.34 -0.55
CA ALA A 25 -4.60 15.58 -1.55
C ALA A 25 -5.30 16.52 -2.55
N PRO A 26 -5.29 16.20 -3.86
CA PRO A 26 -6.21 16.81 -4.82
C PRO A 26 -7.69 16.64 -4.39
N PRO A 27 -8.62 17.47 -4.91
CA PRO A 27 -10.02 17.42 -4.46
C PRO A 27 -10.72 16.07 -4.69
N ASP A 28 -10.38 15.38 -5.78
CA ASP A 28 -11.06 14.21 -6.31
C ASP A 28 -10.39 12.88 -5.96
N ARG A 29 -9.15 12.90 -5.46
CA ARG A 29 -8.36 11.69 -5.15
C ARG A 29 -7.34 11.95 -4.05
N PRO A 30 -6.87 10.91 -3.33
CA PRO A 30 -5.77 11.06 -2.40
C PRO A 30 -4.47 11.44 -3.12
N TRP A 31 -3.51 11.96 -2.36
CA TRP A 31 -2.11 11.97 -2.76
C TRP A 31 -1.63 10.52 -2.90
N VAL A 32 -1.01 10.17 -4.03
CA VAL A 32 -0.54 8.80 -4.29
C VAL A 32 0.97 8.77 -4.26
N MET A 33 1.53 7.92 -3.40
CA MET A 33 2.93 7.51 -3.41
C MET A 33 3.01 6.14 -4.07
N VAL A 34 4.02 5.94 -4.92
CA VAL A 34 4.29 4.62 -5.52
C VAL A 34 5.62 4.12 -4.97
N GLY A 35 5.58 3.04 -4.21
CA GLY A 35 6.75 2.33 -3.73
C GLY A 35 7.17 1.26 -4.72
N MET A 36 8.37 1.40 -5.30
CA MET A 36 8.99 0.37 -6.13
C MET A 36 10.50 0.34 -5.90
N ILE A 37 11.07 -0.84 -6.13
CA ILE A 37 12.51 -1.05 -6.19
C ILE A 37 12.85 -1.71 -7.52
N THR A 38 14.00 -1.33 -8.08
CA THR A 38 14.49 -1.92 -9.33
C THR A 38 16.01 -2.00 -9.32
N SER A 39 16.56 -3.03 -9.98
CA SER A 39 17.98 -3.11 -10.31
C SER A 39 18.35 -2.10 -11.40
N ILE A 40 19.65 -1.90 -11.63
CA ILE A 40 20.16 -0.96 -12.63
C ILE A 40 19.72 -1.29 -14.07
N ASP A 41 19.46 -2.56 -14.37
CA ASP A 41 18.96 -3.06 -15.65
C ASP A 41 17.43 -3.13 -15.73
N GLY A 42 16.72 -2.67 -14.70
CA GLY A 42 15.25 -2.57 -14.70
C GLY A 42 14.52 -3.82 -14.19
N ALA A 43 15.22 -4.82 -13.65
CA ALA A 43 14.56 -5.95 -13.00
C ALA A 43 13.87 -5.47 -11.70
N THR A 44 12.67 -5.95 -11.44
CA THR A 44 11.88 -5.60 -10.25
C THR A 44 11.91 -6.68 -9.18
N THR A 45 12.55 -7.82 -9.45
CA THR A 45 12.67 -8.96 -8.55
C THR A 45 14.02 -9.66 -8.70
N VAL A 46 14.48 -10.30 -7.63
CA VAL A 46 15.54 -11.30 -7.59
C VAL A 46 14.92 -12.58 -7.07
N ASP A 47 15.09 -13.69 -7.78
CA ASP A 47 14.43 -14.97 -7.48
C ASP A 47 12.90 -14.88 -7.32
N GLY A 48 12.27 -13.95 -8.04
CA GLY A 48 10.82 -13.73 -8.02
C GLY A 48 10.31 -12.82 -6.90
N LEU A 49 11.18 -12.34 -6.00
CA LEU A 49 10.82 -11.44 -4.89
C LEU A 49 11.55 -10.10 -4.96
N SER A 50 10.91 -9.01 -4.51
CA SER A 50 11.51 -7.67 -4.49
C SER A 50 12.56 -7.46 -3.39
N GLY A 51 12.45 -8.19 -2.28
CA GLY A 51 13.28 -8.00 -1.08
C GLY A 51 14.79 -8.18 -1.28
N GLY A 52 15.21 -8.98 -2.27
CA GLY A 52 16.63 -9.20 -2.58
C GLY A 52 17.34 -8.00 -3.23
N LEU A 53 16.58 -6.98 -3.67
CA LEU A 53 17.13 -5.76 -4.27
C LEU A 53 17.42 -4.66 -3.23
N GLY A 54 16.78 -4.73 -2.06
CA GLY A 54 16.81 -3.69 -1.03
C GLY A 54 17.95 -3.86 -0.04
N GLY A 55 18.45 -2.73 0.48
CA GLY A 55 19.39 -2.68 1.60
C GLY A 55 18.81 -1.98 2.83
N PRO A 56 19.59 -1.82 3.93
CA PRO A 56 19.10 -1.17 5.15
C PRO A 56 18.58 0.27 4.94
N ALA A 57 19.18 1.02 4.02
CA ALA A 57 18.72 2.37 3.69
C ALA A 57 17.37 2.37 2.97
N ASP A 58 17.15 1.40 2.07
CA ASP A 58 15.88 1.22 1.36
C ASP A 58 14.77 0.86 2.35
N GLN A 59 15.03 -0.11 3.25
CA GLN A 59 14.07 -0.49 4.29
C GLN A 59 13.70 0.67 5.23
N ALA A 60 14.66 1.54 5.55
CA ALA A 60 14.41 2.73 6.38
C ALA A 60 13.48 3.74 5.66
N VAL A 61 13.68 3.98 4.37
CA VAL A 61 12.80 4.86 3.57
C VAL A 61 11.44 4.22 3.39
N PHE A 62 11.39 2.93 3.06
CA PHE A 62 10.15 2.19 2.88
C PHE A 62 9.27 2.23 4.13
N SER A 63 9.88 2.02 5.31
CA SER A 63 9.21 2.15 6.61
C SER A 63 8.65 3.56 6.83
N ALA A 64 9.41 4.59 6.47
CA ALA A 64 9.00 5.99 6.61
C ALA A 64 7.87 6.39 5.64
N VAL A 65 7.88 5.84 4.42
CA VAL A 65 6.81 5.99 3.43
C VAL A 65 5.54 5.30 3.92
N ARG A 66 5.62 4.07 4.45
CA ARG A 66 4.49 3.39 5.10
C ARG A 66 3.94 4.15 6.31
N ALA A 67 4.79 4.81 7.09
CA ALA A 67 4.35 5.68 8.19
C ALA A 67 3.55 6.91 7.73
N SER A 68 3.61 7.27 6.44
CA SER A 68 3.01 8.49 5.90
C SER A 68 1.63 8.29 5.27
N CYS A 69 1.21 7.05 5.01
CA CYS A 69 -0.03 6.73 4.29
C CYS A 69 -1.22 6.43 5.20
N ASP A 70 -2.43 6.61 4.70
CA ASP A 70 -3.67 6.16 5.35
C ASP A 70 -4.04 4.76 4.87
N TRP A 71 -3.75 4.47 3.60
CA TRP A 71 -3.99 3.17 2.97
C TRP A 71 -2.78 2.69 2.20
N ILE A 72 -2.52 1.39 2.31
CA ILE A 72 -1.63 0.64 1.41
C ILE A 72 -2.49 -0.04 0.36
N LEU A 73 -2.17 0.19 -0.90
CA LEU A 73 -2.78 -0.43 -2.07
C LEU A 73 -1.82 -1.46 -2.67
N VAL A 74 -2.28 -2.72 -2.79
CA VAL A 74 -1.49 -3.82 -3.35
C VAL A 74 -2.32 -4.67 -4.30
N ALA A 75 -1.74 -5.08 -5.44
CA ALA A 75 -2.38 -6.03 -6.34
C ALA A 75 -2.40 -7.44 -5.72
N SER A 76 -3.50 -8.17 -5.89
CA SER A 76 -3.70 -9.51 -5.31
C SER A 76 -2.58 -10.50 -5.65
N ALA A 77 -2.14 -10.51 -6.92
CA ALA A 77 -1.06 -11.39 -7.36
C ALA A 77 0.27 -11.09 -6.65
N THR A 78 0.59 -9.81 -6.44
CA THR A 78 1.78 -9.40 -5.69
C THR A 78 1.64 -9.76 -4.22
N ALA A 79 0.48 -9.49 -3.63
CA ALA A 79 0.23 -9.80 -2.24
C ALA A 79 0.34 -11.31 -1.94
N ALA A 80 -0.13 -12.16 -2.86
CA ALA A 80 0.02 -13.60 -2.75
C ALA A 80 1.47 -14.06 -2.94
N ALA A 81 2.14 -13.58 -4.00
CA ALA A 81 3.51 -13.99 -4.32
C ALA A 81 4.52 -13.62 -3.22
N GLU A 82 4.34 -12.47 -2.58
CA GLU A 82 5.25 -11.97 -1.54
C GLU A 82 4.81 -12.34 -0.11
N GLY A 83 3.69 -13.07 0.05
CA GLY A 83 3.13 -13.37 1.38
C GLY A 83 2.86 -12.09 2.17
N TYR A 84 2.25 -11.11 1.54
CA TYR A 84 2.05 -9.78 2.09
C TYR A 84 1.23 -9.81 3.38
N ARG A 85 1.58 -8.96 4.35
CA ARG A 85 0.93 -8.88 5.67
C ARG A 85 0.58 -7.46 6.02
N ALA A 86 -0.46 -7.29 6.83
CA ALA A 86 -0.74 -6.02 7.49
C ALA A 86 0.49 -5.59 8.32
N PRO A 87 0.82 -4.27 8.34
CA PRO A 87 1.89 -3.76 9.18
C PRO A 87 1.69 -4.08 10.66
N ASP A 88 2.79 -4.31 11.37
CA ASP A 88 2.80 -4.60 12.81
C ASP A 88 2.37 -3.36 13.63
N PRO A 89 1.26 -3.44 14.41
CA PRO A 89 0.75 -2.33 15.23
C PRO A 89 1.67 -1.95 16.39
N THR A 90 2.65 -2.78 16.75
CA THR A 90 3.59 -2.55 17.87
C THR A 90 4.94 -1.99 17.41
N SER A 91 5.11 -1.81 16.10
CA SER A 91 6.35 -1.34 15.50
C SER A 91 6.64 0.14 15.79
N ALA A 92 7.91 0.54 15.64
CA ALA A 92 8.31 1.95 15.68
C ALA A 92 7.59 2.79 14.60
N VAL A 93 7.23 2.17 13.46
CA VAL A 93 6.41 2.77 12.40
C VAL A 93 5.02 3.10 12.93
N ALA A 94 4.37 2.15 13.63
CA ALA A 94 3.06 2.37 14.23
C ALA A 94 3.07 3.48 15.29
N ALA A 95 4.10 3.49 16.17
CA ALA A 95 4.29 4.57 17.14
C ALA A 95 4.40 5.95 16.45
N ARG A 96 5.20 6.04 15.38
CA ARG A 96 5.35 7.29 14.63
C ARG A 96 4.07 7.75 13.94
N ARG A 97 3.26 6.80 13.43
CA ARG A 97 1.95 7.11 12.84
C ARG A 97 1.04 7.79 13.87
N VAL A 98 0.97 7.24 15.08
CA VAL A 98 0.18 7.82 16.18
C VAL A 98 0.67 9.22 16.55
N GLU A 99 1.98 9.42 16.68
CA GLU A 99 2.56 10.74 16.97
C GLU A 99 2.21 11.81 15.92
N THR A 100 1.96 11.40 14.68
CA THR A 100 1.58 12.28 13.58
C THR A 100 0.07 12.30 13.30
N GLY A 101 -0.73 11.83 14.26
CA GLY A 101 -2.20 11.90 14.20
C GLY A 101 -2.86 10.86 13.30
N ARG A 102 -2.16 9.80 12.92
CA ARG A 102 -2.66 8.70 12.07
C ARG A 102 -3.02 7.47 12.90
N ALA A 103 -3.86 6.60 12.33
CA ALA A 103 -4.12 5.28 12.90
C ALA A 103 -2.82 4.45 12.99
N PRO A 104 -2.64 3.62 14.03
CA PRO A 104 -1.40 2.86 14.24
C PRO A 104 -1.07 1.92 13.08
N VAL A 105 -2.10 1.37 12.42
CA VAL A 105 -1.97 0.53 11.21
C VAL A 105 -2.70 1.24 10.06
N PRO A 106 -2.09 1.37 8.87
CA PRO A 106 -2.82 1.86 7.69
C PRO A 106 -3.87 0.84 7.25
N GLY A 107 -4.94 1.30 6.59
CA GLY A 107 -5.85 0.39 5.89
C GLY A 107 -5.10 -0.40 4.81
N LEU A 108 -5.51 -1.65 4.58
CA LEU A 108 -4.96 -2.48 3.52
C LEU A 108 -6.02 -2.69 2.44
N ALA A 109 -5.73 -2.25 1.22
CA ALA A 109 -6.57 -2.43 0.04
C ALA A 109 -5.91 -3.41 -0.94
N VAL A 110 -6.55 -4.55 -1.16
CA VAL A 110 -6.16 -5.57 -2.12
C VAL A 110 -6.99 -5.41 -3.40
N VAL A 111 -6.32 -5.17 -4.54
CA VAL A 111 -6.98 -5.01 -5.84
C VAL A 111 -6.95 -6.31 -6.62
N THR A 112 -8.10 -6.76 -7.11
CA THR A 112 -8.21 -7.97 -7.94
C THR A 112 -9.20 -7.75 -9.09
N ALA A 113 -8.88 -8.21 -10.30
CA ALA A 113 -9.80 -8.11 -11.44
C ALA A 113 -10.74 -9.32 -11.55
N SER A 114 -10.24 -10.53 -11.24
CA SER A 114 -11.01 -11.77 -11.37
C SER A 114 -11.84 -12.11 -10.14
N GLY A 115 -11.50 -11.53 -8.98
CA GLY A 115 -12.03 -11.96 -7.68
C GLY A 115 -11.34 -13.20 -7.11
N ALA A 116 -10.50 -13.89 -7.89
CA ALA A 116 -9.76 -15.07 -7.43
C ALA A 116 -8.72 -14.67 -6.37
N LEU A 117 -9.02 -14.98 -5.11
CA LEU A 117 -8.16 -14.74 -3.96
C LEU A 117 -8.04 -16.04 -3.16
N ASP A 118 -6.86 -16.29 -2.60
CA ASP A 118 -6.70 -17.32 -1.58
C ASP A 118 -7.17 -16.73 -0.24
N PRO A 119 -8.26 -17.22 0.37
CA PRO A 119 -8.77 -16.66 1.64
C PRO A 119 -7.79 -16.84 2.80
N THR A 120 -6.81 -17.75 2.66
CA THR A 120 -5.78 -18.00 3.67
C THR A 120 -4.54 -17.13 3.50
N MET A 121 -4.48 -16.31 2.44
CA MET A 121 -3.33 -15.43 2.24
C MET A 121 -3.18 -14.46 3.41
N PRO A 122 -1.95 -14.20 3.90
CA PRO A 122 -1.74 -13.41 5.11
C PRO A 122 -2.33 -11.99 5.05
N ALA A 123 -2.42 -11.39 3.86
CA ALA A 123 -3.03 -10.08 3.65
C ALA A 123 -4.54 -10.04 3.99
N LEU A 124 -5.21 -11.19 3.96
CA LEU A 124 -6.63 -11.34 4.30
C LEU A 124 -6.81 -11.96 5.69
N ALA A 125 -6.02 -12.99 6.00
CA ALA A 125 -6.18 -13.80 7.20
C ALA A 125 -5.48 -13.24 8.46
N ASP A 126 -4.32 -12.59 8.31
CA ASP A 126 -3.59 -12.03 9.44
C ASP A 126 -4.21 -10.67 9.80
N ARG A 127 -5.01 -10.63 10.88
CA ARG A 127 -5.64 -9.42 11.39
C ARG A 127 -5.03 -9.02 12.74
N PRO A 128 -4.07 -8.08 12.76
CA PRO A 128 -3.56 -7.54 14.02
C PRO A 128 -4.69 -6.89 14.84
N GLU A 129 -4.57 -6.93 16.16
CA GLU A 129 -5.52 -6.28 17.05
C GLU A 129 -5.61 -4.78 16.74
N GLY A 130 -6.84 -4.27 16.60
CA GLY A 130 -7.10 -2.87 16.26
C GLY A 130 -6.94 -2.51 14.78
N ALA A 131 -6.57 -3.45 13.91
CA ALA A 131 -6.58 -3.23 12.46
C ALA A 131 -8.01 -3.28 11.90
N MET A 132 -8.28 -2.46 10.89
CA MET A 132 -9.51 -2.56 10.10
C MET A 132 -9.51 -3.87 9.30
N PRO A 133 -10.68 -4.43 8.97
CA PRO A 133 -10.77 -5.48 7.97
C PRO A 133 -10.08 -5.04 6.66
N PRO A 134 -9.35 -5.93 5.97
CA PRO A 134 -8.80 -5.60 4.67
C PRO A 134 -9.93 -5.30 3.69
N LEU A 135 -9.68 -4.37 2.78
CA LEU A 135 -10.60 -3.98 1.72
C LEU A 135 -10.21 -4.69 0.43
N VAL A 136 -11.11 -5.44 -0.17
CA VAL A 136 -10.96 -6.03 -1.49
C VAL A 136 -11.69 -5.16 -2.51
N LEU A 137 -10.94 -4.60 -3.45
CA LEU A 137 -11.46 -3.78 -4.54
C LEU A 137 -11.45 -4.59 -5.84
N THR A 138 -12.59 -4.68 -6.47
CA THR A 138 -12.78 -5.47 -7.70
C THR A 138 -13.76 -4.79 -8.67
N GLY A 139 -13.86 -5.32 -9.89
CA GLY A 139 -14.80 -4.84 -10.91
C GLY A 139 -16.12 -5.62 -10.97
N THR A 140 -17.02 -5.17 -11.83
CA THR A 140 -18.33 -5.80 -12.06
C THR A 140 -18.22 -7.17 -12.75
N GLU A 141 -17.14 -7.44 -13.50
CA GLU A 141 -16.94 -8.74 -14.17
C GLU A 141 -16.33 -9.83 -13.28
N ALA A 142 -15.90 -9.49 -12.05
CA ALA A 142 -15.39 -10.48 -11.12
C ALA A 142 -16.46 -11.51 -10.75
N ASP A 143 -16.08 -12.78 -10.63
CA ASP A 143 -17.03 -13.83 -10.24
C ASP A 143 -17.37 -13.67 -8.74
N PRO A 144 -18.64 -13.40 -8.38
CA PRO A 144 -19.02 -13.24 -6.98
C PRO A 144 -18.76 -14.50 -6.15
N ALA A 145 -18.85 -15.70 -6.76
CA ALA A 145 -18.62 -16.96 -6.05
C ALA A 145 -17.16 -17.11 -5.58
N LEU A 146 -16.21 -16.44 -6.23
CA LEU A 146 -14.80 -16.43 -5.82
C LEU A 146 -14.51 -15.48 -4.64
N LEU A 147 -15.46 -14.58 -4.35
CA LEU A 147 -15.37 -13.61 -3.26
C LEU A 147 -16.18 -14.08 -2.04
N ASP A 148 -16.98 -15.14 -2.18
CA ASP A 148 -17.77 -15.69 -1.07
C ASP A 148 -16.85 -16.27 0.02
N GLY A 149 -17.12 -15.88 1.26
CA GLY A 149 -16.41 -16.40 2.43
C GLY A 149 -15.03 -15.82 2.71
N ILE A 150 -14.59 -14.79 1.97
CA ILE A 150 -13.38 -14.06 2.32
C ILE A 150 -13.63 -13.17 3.55
N ASP A 151 -12.73 -13.20 4.53
CA ASP A 151 -12.80 -12.33 5.71
C ASP A 151 -12.24 -10.94 5.40
N ALA A 152 -12.95 -10.22 4.51
CA ALA A 152 -12.61 -8.89 4.05
C ALA A 152 -13.87 -8.10 3.72
N GLU A 153 -13.77 -6.77 3.75
CA GLU A 153 -14.79 -5.93 3.14
C GLU A 153 -14.61 -5.96 1.62
N VAL A 154 -15.66 -6.28 0.86
CA VAL A 154 -15.58 -6.37 -0.60
C VAL A 154 -16.36 -5.25 -1.24
N VAL A 155 -15.70 -4.48 -2.11
CA VAL A 155 -16.32 -3.42 -2.91
C VAL A 155 -16.16 -3.74 -4.38
N ARG A 156 -17.30 -3.81 -5.07
CA ARG A 156 -17.37 -3.88 -6.53
C ARG A 156 -17.51 -2.47 -7.07
N LEU A 157 -16.52 -2.02 -7.82
CA LEU A 157 -16.46 -0.70 -8.43
C LEU A 157 -17.30 -0.69 -9.72
N ASP A 158 -17.79 0.48 -10.10
CA ASP A 158 -18.65 0.69 -11.28
C ASP A 158 -17.86 0.66 -12.61
N GLY A 159 -17.10 -0.41 -12.82
CA GLY A 159 -16.32 -0.69 -14.03
C GLY A 159 -16.05 -2.19 -14.18
N PRO A 160 -15.82 -2.72 -15.40
CA PRO A 160 -15.62 -4.14 -15.62
C PRO A 160 -14.41 -4.68 -14.85
N THR A 161 -13.33 -3.89 -14.79
CA THR A 161 -12.15 -4.15 -13.96
C THR A 161 -11.95 -3.01 -12.96
N PRO A 162 -11.18 -3.20 -11.87
CA PRO A 162 -10.94 -2.14 -10.89
C PRO A 162 -10.00 -1.08 -11.48
N GLU A 163 -10.57 -0.09 -12.16
CA GLU A 163 -9.81 1.01 -12.75
C GLU A 163 -9.20 1.93 -11.66
N PRO A 164 -8.00 2.47 -11.88
CA PRO A 164 -7.27 3.21 -10.84
C PRO A 164 -8.01 4.43 -10.29
N ASP A 165 -8.71 5.17 -11.14
CA ASP A 165 -9.54 6.32 -10.78
C ASP A 165 -10.68 5.91 -9.85
N LEU A 166 -11.39 4.82 -10.14
CA LEU A 166 -12.44 4.28 -9.28
C LEU A 166 -11.88 3.77 -7.94
N VAL A 167 -10.74 3.09 -7.97
CA VAL A 167 -10.03 2.62 -6.76
C VAL A 167 -9.67 3.80 -5.86
N LEU A 168 -9.04 4.83 -6.42
CA LEU A 168 -8.60 6.01 -5.68
C LEU A 168 -9.79 6.85 -5.18
N ALA A 169 -10.87 6.95 -5.95
CA ALA A 169 -12.10 7.62 -5.54
C ALA A 169 -12.78 6.89 -4.37
N GLU A 170 -12.81 5.55 -4.39
CA GLU A 170 -13.35 4.76 -3.28
C GLU A 170 -12.52 4.93 -2.00
N LEU A 171 -11.18 4.93 -2.10
CA LEU A 171 -10.31 5.24 -0.96
C LEU A 171 -10.50 6.68 -0.47
N ARG A 172 -10.71 7.65 -1.38
CA ARG A 172 -11.02 9.04 -1.02
C ARG A 172 -12.33 9.14 -0.24
N ARG A 173 -13.37 8.43 -0.68
CA ARG A 173 -14.68 8.36 -0.01
C ARG A 173 -14.58 7.82 1.42
N ARG A 174 -13.57 6.98 1.68
CA ARG A 174 -13.23 6.44 3.00
C ARG A 174 -12.35 7.36 3.84
N GLY A 175 -12.05 8.57 3.36
CA GLY A 175 -11.25 9.57 4.07
C GLY A 175 -9.75 9.43 3.87
N ALA A 176 -9.28 8.66 2.88
CA ALA A 176 -7.85 8.63 2.57
C ALA A 176 -7.38 10.01 2.06
N GLU A 177 -6.33 10.54 2.68
CA GLU A 177 -5.59 11.72 2.21
C GLU A 177 -4.34 11.27 1.46
N VAL A 178 -3.67 10.22 1.94
CA VAL A 178 -2.45 9.66 1.34
C VAL A 178 -2.59 8.16 1.12
N VAL A 179 -2.37 7.70 -0.11
CA VAL A 179 -2.32 6.28 -0.48
C VAL A 179 -0.90 5.91 -0.89
N LEU A 180 -0.41 4.77 -0.41
CA LEU A 180 0.81 4.15 -0.88
C LEU A 180 0.46 2.94 -1.76
N SER A 181 0.82 2.97 -3.04
CA SER A 181 0.77 1.79 -3.89
C SER A 181 2.10 1.05 -3.86
N GLU A 182 2.08 -0.22 -3.46
CA GLU A 182 3.26 -1.09 -3.38
C GLU A 182 3.33 -2.08 -4.55
N GLY A 183 2.67 -1.76 -5.68
CA GLY A 183 2.71 -2.56 -6.90
C GLY A 183 1.61 -3.63 -7.02
N GLY A 184 1.76 -4.61 -7.93
CA GLY A 184 2.90 -4.88 -8.81
C GLY A 184 3.04 -3.95 -10.04
N PRO A 185 4.04 -4.19 -10.91
CA PRO A 185 4.38 -3.32 -12.06
C PRO A 185 3.20 -2.97 -12.96
N ARG A 186 2.27 -3.91 -13.18
CA ARG A 186 1.04 -3.67 -13.96
C ARG A 186 0.08 -2.71 -13.26
N GLY A 187 -0.08 -2.81 -11.94
CA GLY A 187 -0.90 -1.90 -11.15
C GLY A 187 -0.31 -0.50 -11.13
N ASN A 188 0.99 -0.39 -10.86
CA ASN A 188 1.70 0.88 -10.88
C ASN A 188 1.69 1.53 -12.26
N GLY A 189 1.83 0.75 -13.34
CA GLY A 189 1.76 1.24 -14.71
C GLY A 189 0.42 1.89 -15.06
N ARG A 190 -0.69 1.42 -14.46
CA ARG A 190 -2.01 2.03 -14.65
C ARG A 190 -2.21 3.32 -13.83
N LEU A 191 -1.42 3.55 -12.78
CA LEU A 191 -1.50 4.77 -11.96
C LEU A 191 -0.77 5.97 -12.57
N VAL A 192 0.13 5.74 -13.54
CA VAL A 192 1.03 6.76 -14.11
C VAL A 192 0.73 7.12 -15.57
N GLY A 193 -0.25 6.46 -16.19
CA GLY A 193 -0.71 6.71 -17.57
C GLY A 193 -2.08 7.39 -17.57
#